data_AF-A0A662H4P4-F1
#
_entry.id   AF-A0A662H4P4-F1
#
_cell.length_a   1.000
_cell.length_b   1.000
_cell.length_c   1.000
_cell.angle_alpha   90.00
_cell.angle_beta   90.00
_cell.angle_gamma   90.00
#
_symmetry.space_group_name_H-M   'P 1'
#
loop_
_entity.id
_entity.type
_entity.pdbx_description
1 polymer ?
#
loop_
_entity_poly.entity_id
_entity_poly.type
_entity_poly.pdbx_seq_one_letter_code
_entity_poly.pdbx_strand_id
1 'polypeptide(L)'
;MLLIEIVIYTFLYAQIINVFETLLWVRSFWRLRKISQLWGSERVPRDAYHAFLAVLYILPFIPWGLTVALECALIVWLLNDLTWHFWSVHPKSWFKWFKSYFNPFGHETLWYARLGITRIKITPKRMFWATVFRVIIILTMLSL
;
A
#
# COMPACT_ATOMS: atom_id res chain seq x y z
N MET A 1 -9.44 -25.35 -6.91
CA MET A 1 -8.33 -25.52 -5.96
C MET A 1 -7.29 -24.41 -6.14
N LEU A 2 -6.72 -24.25 -7.34
CA LEU A 2 -5.72 -23.21 -7.66
C LEU A 2 -6.14 -21.76 -7.35
N LEU A 3 -7.39 -21.35 -7.64
CA LEU A 3 -7.84 -19.97 -7.41
C LEU A 3 -7.87 -19.59 -5.93
N ILE A 4 -8.39 -20.47 -5.07
CA ILE A 4 -8.47 -20.23 -3.61
C ILE A 4 -7.06 -20.14 -3.03
N GLU A 5 -6.15 -21.00 -3.49
CA GLU A 5 -4.73 -20.98 -3.10
C GLU A 5 -4.07 -19.66 -3.49
N ILE A 6 -4.29 -19.18 -4.73
CA ILE A 6 -3.77 -17.90 -5.21
C ILE A 6 -4.32 -16.74 -4.36
N VAL A 7 -5.62 -16.74 -4.04
CA VAL A 7 -6.23 -15.70 -3.20
C VAL A 7 -5.64 -15.70 -1.79
N ILE A 8 -5.51 -16.86 -1.17
CA ILE A 8 -4.89 -17.00 0.17
C ILE A 8 -3.44 -16.53 0.12
N TYR A 9 -2.67 -16.97 -0.87
CA TYR A 9 -1.28 -16.58 -1.04
C TYR A 9 -1.14 -15.07 -1.23
N THR A 10 -1.97 -14.46 -2.08
CA THR A 10 -2.04 -13.01 -2.32
C THR A 10 -2.33 -12.25 -1.03
N PHE A 11 -3.31 -12.71 -0.24
CA PHE A 11 -3.65 -12.09 1.04
C PHE A 11 -2.50 -12.17 2.03
N LEU A 12 -1.90 -13.36 2.20
CA LEU A 12 -0.76 -13.56 3.10
C LEU A 12 0.44 -12.73 2.68
N TYR A 13 0.74 -12.69 1.38
CA TYR A 13 1.85 -11.90 0.85
C TYR A 13 1.65 -10.40 1.09
N ALA A 14 0.42 -9.89 0.96
CA ALA A 14 0.12 -8.51 1.31
C ALA A 14 0.42 -8.20 2.79
N GLN A 15 0.11 -9.13 3.70
CA GLN A 15 0.46 -8.95 5.11
C GLN A 15 1.98 -8.99 5.36
N ILE A 16 2.72 -9.82 4.62
CA ILE A 16 4.20 -9.83 4.66
C ILE A 16 4.75 -8.46 4.26
N ILE A 17 4.26 -7.89 3.16
CA ILE A 17 4.67 -6.53 2.75
C ILE A 17 4.31 -5.51 3.83
N ASN A 18 3.09 -5.55 4.38
CA ASN A 18 2.68 -4.61 5.43
C ASN A 18 3.60 -4.64 6.65
N VAL A 19 3.97 -5.84 7.09
CA VAL A 19 4.89 -6.04 8.21
C VAL A 19 6.25 -5.48 7.86
N PHE A 20 6.79 -5.80 6.68
CA PHE A 20 8.08 -5.29 6.21
C PHE A 20 8.09 -3.75 6.17
N GLU A 21 7.09 -3.14 5.54
CA GLU A 21 6.96 -1.68 5.47
C GLU A 21 6.80 -1.05 6.86
N THR A 22 6.02 -1.68 7.75
CA THR A 22 5.88 -1.23 9.14
C THR A 22 7.24 -1.19 9.85
N LEU A 23 8.04 -2.26 9.72
CA LEU A 23 9.36 -2.33 10.32
C LEU A 23 10.33 -1.33 9.68
N LEU A 24 10.30 -1.17 8.36
CA LEU A 24 11.16 -0.24 7.64
C LEU A 24 10.87 1.22 8.02
N TRP A 25 9.60 1.60 8.05
CA TRP A 25 9.18 3.00 8.17
C TRP A 25 8.89 3.46 9.59
N VAL A 26 8.29 2.58 10.39
CA VAL A 26 7.85 2.88 11.76
C VAL A 26 8.83 2.34 12.80
N ARG A 27 9.59 1.30 12.44
CA ARG A 27 10.55 0.56 13.29
C ARG A 27 9.93 -0.21 14.45
N SER A 28 8.60 -0.29 14.49
CA SER A 28 7.85 -1.01 15.54
C SER A 28 6.38 -1.13 15.14
N PHE A 29 5.70 -2.16 15.65
CA PHE A 29 4.27 -2.35 15.48
C PHE A 29 3.47 -1.38 16.37
N TRP A 30 2.33 -0.91 15.87
CA TRP A 30 1.35 -0.09 16.60
C TRP A 30 1.89 1.19 17.23
N ARG A 31 3.05 1.68 16.78
CA ARG A 31 3.70 2.88 17.34
C ARG A 31 2.98 4.17 16.96
N LEU A 32 2.37 4.23 15.78
CA LEU A 32 1.70 5.43 15.29
C LEU A 32 0.34 5.60 15.97
N ARG A 33 0.01 6.84 16.35
CA ARG A 33 -1.31 7.22 16.89
C ARG A 33 -2.02 8.25 16.02
N LYS A 34 -1.28 9.01 15.22
CA LYS A 34 -1.81 10.02 14.29
C LYS A 34 -1.05 9.97 12.97
N ILE A 35 -1.74 10.29 11.88
CA ILE A 35 -1.15 10.32 10.54
C ILE A 35 -0.01 11.33 10.42
N SER A 36 -0.08 12.45 11.16
CA SER A 36 0.97 13.47 11.20
C SER A 36 2.30 12.97 11.79
N GLN A 37 2.33 11.79 12.44
CA GLN A 37 3.56 11.20 12.96
C GLN A 37 4.37 10.46 11.88
N LEU A 38 3.78 10.21 10.70
CA LEU A 38 4.52 9.79 9.51
C LEU A 38 5.37 10.93 8.90
N TRP A 39 5.23 12.16 9.40
CA TRP A 39 5.65 13.37 8.73
C TRP A 39 6.64 14.20 9.52
N GLY A 40 7.90 14.17 9.07
CA GLY A 40 8.97 14.97 9.66
C GLY A 40 10.33 14.74 9.02
N SER A 41 10.45 14.85 7.70
CA SER A 41 11.77 15.14 7.13
C SER A 41 11.67 16.19 6.05
N GLU A 42 12.31 17.33 6.26
CA GLU A 42 12.61 18.32 5.21
C GLU A 42 13.45 17.71 4.07
N ARG A 43 14.01 16.50 4.28
CA ARG A 43 14.84 15.78 3.31
C ARG A 43 14.35 14.35 3.07
N VAL A 44 13.31 14.23 2.26
CA VAL A 44 12.92 12.94 1.65
C VAL A 44 14.10 12.43 0.80
N PRO A 45 14.52 11.15 0.89
CA PRO A 45 15.57 10.62 0.03
C PRO A 45 15.17 10.53 -1.46
N ARG A 46 16.15 10.60 -2.36
CA ARG A 46 15.99 10.39 -3.82
C ARG A 46 16.39 8.94 -4.12
N ASP A 47 15.57 7.99 -3.66
CA ASP A 47 15.79 6.56 -3.87
C ASP A 47 14.66 5.93 -4.69
N ALA A 48 14.87 4.69 -5.12
CA ALA A 48 13.94 3.94 -5.96
C ALA A 48 13.02 3.02 -5.14
N TYR A 49 12.75 3.33 -3.88
CA TYR A 49 12.00 2.44 -2.99
C TYR A 49 10.66 1.98 -3.58
N HIS A 50 9.86 2.89 -4.15
CA HIS A 50 8.55 2.50 -4.68
C HIS A 50 8.68 1.77 -6.03
N ALA A 51 9.75 2.00 -6.79
CA ALA A 51 10.05 1.20 -7.98
C ALA A 51 10.43 -0.23 -7.59
N PHE A 52 11.25 -0.40 -6.55
CA PHE A 52 11.57 -1.71 -6.00
C PHE A 52 10.35 -2.41 -5.42
N LEU A 53 9.50 -1.69 -4.68
CA LEU A 53 8.25 -2.22 -4.14
C LEU A 53 7.30 -2.69 -5.25
N ALA A 54 7.20 -1.96 -6.36
CA ALA A 54 6.41 -2.39 -7.52
C ALA A 54 6.91 -3.70 -8.12
N VAL A 55 8.23 -3.92 -8.18
CA VAL A 55 8.80 -5.21 -8.59
C VAL A 55 8.45 -6.31 -7.59
N LEU A 56 8.55 -6.05 -6.28
CA LEU A 56 8.18 -7.00 -5.24
C LEU A 56 6.69 -7.37 -5.27
N TYR A 57 5.81 -6.47 -5.71
CA TYR A 57 4.39 -6.81 -5.89
C TYR A 57 4.13 -7.83 -6.99
N ILE A 58 4.97 -7.90 -8.03
CA ILE A 58 4.77 -8.77 -9.19
C ILE A 58 5.57 -10.08 -9.06
N LEU A 59 6.84 -9.96 -8.64
CA LEU A 59 7.83 -11.04 -8.69
C LEU A 59 7.37 -12.39 -8.11
N PRO A 60 6.72 -12.46 -6.93
CA PRO A 60 6.29 -13.74 -6.36
C PRO A 60 5.26 -14.48 -7.19
N PHE A 61 4.55 -13.77 -8.07
CA PHE A 61 3.43 -14.33 -8.82
C PHE A 61 3.77 -14.70 -10.27
N ILE A 62 4.96 -14.32 -10.75
CA ILE A 62 5.43 -14.63 -12.11
C ILE A 62 5.32 -16.13 -12.47
N PRO A 63 5.58 -17.10 -11.57
CA PRO A 63 5.42 -18.52 -11.89
C PRO A 63 4.01 -18.94 -12.32
N TRP A 64 2.97 -18.17 -11.96
CA TRP A 64 1.58 -18.42 -12.40
C TRP A 64 1.21 -17.70 -13.71
N GLY A 65 2.15 -17.02 -14.35
CA GLY A 65 1.95 -16.29 -15.61
C GLY A 65 1.76 -14.78 -15.40
N LEU A 66 2.10 -14.00 -16.44
CA LEU A 66 2.17 -12.53 -16.34
C LEU A 66 0.81 -11.88 -16.00
N THR A 67 -0.28 -12.33 -16.63
CA THR A 67 -1.61 -11.77 -16.37
C THR A 67 -2.04 -11.99 -14.92
N VAL A 68 -1.92 -13.23 -14.43
CA VAL A 68 -2.21 -13.58 -13.03
C VAL A 68 -1.31 -12.79 -12.08
N ALA A 69 -0.03 -12.62 -12.44
CA ALA A 69 0.89 -11.85 -11.63
C ALA A 69 0.50 -10.38 -11.49
N LEU A 70 0.02 -9.76 -12.58
CA LEU A 70 -0.46 -8.37 -12.56
C LEU A 70 -1.75 -8.23 -11.74
N GLU A 71 -2.68 -9.16 -11.88
CA GLU A 71 -3.91 -9.22 -11.07
C GLU A 71 -3.60 -9.33 -9.58
N CYS A 72 -2.75 -10.29 -9.20
CA CYS A 72 -2.34 -10.50 -7.83
C CYS A 72 -1.58 -9.28 -7.28
N ALA A 73 -0.68 -8.68 -8.07
CA ALA A 73 0.05 -7.48 -7.70
C ALA A 73 -0.89 -6.30 -7.39
N LEU A 74 -1.94 -6.10 -8.21
CA LEU A 74 -2.95 -5.08 -7.96
C LEU A 74 -3.72 -5.33 -6.66
N ILE A 75 -4.08 -6.59 -6.38
CA ILE A 75 -4.75 -6.97 -5.14
C ILE A 75 -3.83 -6.78 -3.94
N VAL A 76 -2.56 -7.21 -4.02
CA VAL A 76 -1.56 -7.00 -2.97
C VAL A 76 -1.41 -5.52 -2.67
N TRP A 77 -1.30 -4.67 -3.69
CA TRP A 77 -1.20 -3.22 -3.50
C TRP A 77 -2.46 -2.64 -2.85
N LEU A 78 -3.66 -3.05 -3.30
CA LEU A 78 -4.91 -2.62 -2.67
C LEU A 78 -4.95 -3.03 -1.18
N LEU A 79 -4.63 -4.29 -0.88
CA LEU A 79 -4.60 -4.80 0.48
C LEU A 79 -3.55 -4.06 1.32
N ASN A 80 -2.39 -3.74 0.76
CA ASN A 80 -1.38 -2.96 1.44
C ASN A 80 -1.92 -1.59 1.86
N ASP A 81 -2.51 -0.83 0.93
CA ASP A 81 -3.11 0.47 1.23
C ASP A 81 -4.19 0.38 2.31
N LEU A 82 -5.02 -0.67 2.27
CA LEU A 82 -6.15 -0.84 3.18
C LEU A 82 -5.76 -1.40 4.55
N THR A 83 -4.70 -2.21 4.64
CA THR A 83 -4.43 -3.02 5.85
C THR A 83 -3.09 -2.72 6.51
N TRP A 84 -2.22 -1.89 5.91
CA TRP A 84 -0.95 -1.47 6.50
C TRP A 84 -1.12 -0.91 7.92
N HIS A 85 -2.18 -0.14 8.15
CA HIS A 85 -2.48 0.47 9.44
C HIS A 85 -2.74 -0.55 10.57
N PHE A 86 -3.13 -1.78 10.27
CA PHE A 86 -3.29 -2.83 11.27
C PHE A 86 -1.98 -3.21 11.96
N TRP A 87 -0.86 -2.99 11.28
CA TRP A 87 0.48 -3.31 11.79
C TRP A 87 1.18 -2.08 12.37
N SER A 88 0.97 -0.91 11.78
CA SER A 88 1.73 0.30 12.10
C SER A 88 1.06 1.26 13.07
N VAL A 89 -0.28 1.25 13.13
CA VAL A 89 -1.09 2.22 13.88
C VAL A 89 -1.73 1.55 15.07
N HIS A 90 -1.67 2.17 16.24
CA HIS A 90 -2.33 1.70 17.44
C HIS A 90 -3.84 1.44 17.20
N PRO A 91 -4.40 0.27 17.61
CA PRO A 91 -5.77 -0.12 17.26
C PRO A 91 -6.85 0.90 17.63
N LYS A 92 -6.73 1.53 18.81
CA LYS A 92 -7.60 2.64 19.25
C LYS A 92 -7.65 3.84 18.29
N SER A 93 -6.74 3.93 17.32
CA SER A 93 -6.63 5.02 16.35
C SER A 93 -6.91 4.59 14.90
N TRP A 94 -7.23 3.32 14.64
CA TRP A 94 -7.45 2.81 13.27
C TRP A 94 -8.49 3.59 12.49
N PHE A 95 -9.69 3.77 13.05
CA PHE A 95 -10.75 4.51 12.36
C PHE A 95 -10.35 5.96 12.05
N LYS A 96 -9.74 6.64 13.02
CA LYS A 96 -9.26 8.02 12.84
C LYS A 96 -8.17 8.10 11.78
N TRP A 97 -7.25 7.14 11.78
CA TRP A 97 -6.19 7.04 10.78
C TRP A 97 -6.79 6.82 9.40
N PHE A 98 -7.69 5.84 9.25
CA PHE A 98 -8.32 5.49 7.97
C PHE A 98 -9.06 6.69 7.38
N LYS A 99 -9.87 7.37 8.19
CA LYS A 99 -10.59 8.59 7.78
C LYS A 99 -9.64 9.71 7.32
N SER A 100 -8.48 9.84 7.98
CA SER A 100 -7.49 10.87 7.61
C SER A 100 -6.69 10.47 6.37
N TYR A 101 -6.34 9.20 6.24
CA TYR A 101 -5.52 8.66 5.15
C TYR A 101 -6.29 8.64 3.82
N PHE A 102 -7.60 8.38 3.88
CA PHE A 102 -8.48 8.33 2.71
C PHE A 102 -9.44 9.54 2.65
N ASN A 103 -9.04 10.71 3.16
CA ASN A 103 -9.85 11.91 3.06
C ASN A 103 -9.84 12.46 1.61
N PRO A 104 -10.95 12.43 0.85
CA PRO A 104 -10.99 12.91 -0.53
C PRO A 104 -10.75 14.42 -0.67
N PHE A 105 -10.83 15.16 0.43
CA PHE A 105 -10.61 16.61 0.48
C PHE A 105 -9.28 16.99 1.16
N GLY A 106 -8.45 16.02 1.55
CA GLY A 106 -7.15 16.27 2.19
C GLY A 106 -6.07 16.72 1.20
N HIS A 107 -5.31 17.74 1.58
CA HIS A 107 -4.23 18.36 0.79
C HIS A 107 -2.86 18.31 1.48
N GLU A 108 -2.86 17.93 2.75
CA GLU A 108 -1.66 17.56 3.46
C GLU A 108 -0.92 16.45 2.73
N THR A 109 0.37 16.37 2.97
CA THR A 109 1.20 15.31 2.42
C THR A 109 1.02 14.07 3.31
N LEU A 110 0.86 12.86 2.75
CA LEU A 110 0.84 11.53 3.44
C LEU A 110 2.08 10.63 3.32
N TRP A 111 2.69 10.56 2.13
CA TRP A 111 4.13 10.27 1.99
C TRP A 111 4.61 10.85 0.63
N TYR A 112 5.83 10.51 0.20
CA TYR A 112 6.29 10.79 -1.15
C TYR A 112 6.57 9.47 -1.87
N ALA A 113 5.99 9.27 -3.05
CA ALA A 113 6.39 8.17 -3.92
C ALA A 113 7.79 8.48 -4.47
N ARG A 114 8.76 7.68 -4.04
CA ARG A 114 10.19 7.74 -4.38
C ARG A 114 10.49 6.78 -5.54
N LEU A 115 10.70 7.35 -6.74
CA LEU A 115 10.88 6.62 -8.01
C LEU A 115 12.31 6.80 -8.56
N GLY A 116 13.31 6.90 -7.68
CA GLY A 116 14.72 7.13 -8.01
C GLY A 116 14.97 8.58 -8.36
N ILE A 117 14.60 8.97 -9.59
CA ILE A 117 14.87 10.31 -10.14
C ILE A 117 13.79 11.33 -9.77
N THR A 118 12.57 10.88 -9.49
CA THR A 118 11.43 11.76 -9.18
C THR A 118 10.80 11.41 -7.83
N ARG A 119 10.15 12.41 -7.23
CA ARG A 119 9.37 12.28 -6.00
C ARG A 119 7.99 12.85 -6.22
N ILE A 120 6.97 12.05 -5.98
CA ILE A 120 5.58 12.48 -6.14
C ILE A 120 4.98 12.64 -4.76
N LYS A 121 4.55 13.86 -4.42
CA LYS A 121 3.77 14.13 -3.21
C LYS A 121 2.49 13.30 -3.25
N ILE A 122 2.29 12.45 -2.24
CA ILE A 122 1.03 11.74 -2.06
C ILE A 122 0.21 12.48 -1.01
N THR A 123 -1.07 12.72 -1.30
CA THR A 123 -2.03 13.36 -0.40
C THR A 123 -3.17 12.40 -0.11
N PRO A 124 -4.00 12.63 0.93
CA PRO A 124 -5.16 11.79 1.17
C PRO A 124 -6.12 11.73 -0.02
N LYS A 125 -6.32 12.86 -0.70
CA LYS A 125 -7.10 12.92 -1.93
C LYS A 125 -6.54 11.99 -3.01
N ARG A 126 -5.22 12.00 -3.23
CA ARG A 126 -4.57 11.11 -4.22
C ARG A 126 -4.70 9.63 -3.82
N MET A 127 -4.50 9.32 -2.53
CA MET A 127 -4.69 7.95 -2.03
C MET A 127 -6.12 7.47 -2.22
N PHE A 128 -7.11 8.27 -1.83
CA PHE A 128 -8.52 7.93 -2.01
C PHE A 128 -8.85 7.59 -3.46
N TRP A 129 -8.54 8.48 -4.40
CA TRP A 129 -8.87 8.25 -5.81
C TRP A 129 -8.06 7.12 -6.44
N ALA A 130 -6.78 6.94 -6.06
CA ALA A 130 -5.99 5.81 -6.51
C ALA A 130 -6.57 4.48 -5.99
N THR A 131 -7.01 4.41 -4.74
CA THR A 131 -7.66 3.23 -4.17
C THR A 131 -9.00 2.94 -4.85
N VAL A 132 -9.85 3.96 -5.05
CA VAL A 132 -11.12 3.81 -5.79
C VAL A 132 -10.87 3.28 -7.21
N PHE A 133 -9.92 3.88 -7.92
CA PHE A 133 -9.55 3.44 -9.27
C PHE A 133 -9.07 1.98 -9.29
N ARG A 134 -8.22 1.58 -8.33
CA ARG A 134 -7.78 0.18 -8.22
C ARG A 134 -8.92 -0.78 -7.93
N VAL A 135 -9.85 -0.42 -7.04
CA VAL A 135 -11.03 -1.24 -6.77
C VAL A 135 -11.86 -1.43 -8.03
N ILE A 136 -12.10 -0.36 -8.80
CA ILE A 136 -12.84 -0.45 -10.07
C ILE A 136 -12.12 -1.39 -11.05
N ILE A 137 -10.81 -1.23 -11.25
CA ILE A 137 -10.03 -2.13 -12.12
C ILE A 137 -10.16 -3.57 -11.68
N ILE A 138 -9.92 -3.87 -10.39
CA ILE A 138 -9.99 -5.24 -9.87
C ILE A 138 -11.38 -5.83 -10.09
N LEU A 139 -12.45 -5.07 -9.83
CA LEU A 139 -13.81 -5.53 -10.08
C LEU A 139 -14.06 -5.82 -11.57
N THR A 140 -13.57 -4.97 -12.47
CA THR A 140 -13.67 -5.21 -13.92
C THR A 140 -12.91 -6.47 -14.35
N MET A 141 -11.70 -6.67 -13.81
CA MET A 141 -10.88 -7.86 -14.11
C MET A 141 -11.54 -9.16 -13.61
N LEU A 142 -12.17 -9.13 -12.43
CA LEU A 142 -12.84 -10.31 -11.85
C LEU A 142 -14.22 -10.60 -12.48
N SER A 143 -14.78 -9.64 -13.22
CA SER A 143 -16.08 -9.78 -13.90
C SER A 143 -15.99 -10.30 -15.34
N LEU A 144 -14.76 -10.46 -15.85
CA LEU A 144 -14.42 -10.97 -17.18
C LEU A 144 -13.87 -12.41 -17.07
#